data_AF-A0A1Z1WLL0-F1
#
_entry.id   AF-A0A1Z1WLL0-F1
#
_cell.length_a   1.000
_cell.length_b   1.000
_cell.length_c   1.000
_cell.angle_alpha   90.00
_cell.angle_beta   90.00
_cell.angle_gamma   90.00
#
_symmetry.space_group_name_H-M   'P 1'
#
loop_
_entity.id
_entity.type
_entity.pdbx_description
1 polymer ?
#
loop_
_entity_poly.entity_id
_entity_poly.type
_entity_poly.pdbx_seq_one_letter_code
_entity_poly.pdbx_strand_id
1 'polypeptide(L)'
;MSQQQLGRSPVRPDPEPPPPGDSRQSRFVGWLGGFGCVAAGYAVFQSLVGVLPQELSTDAARYGIAGVSGVGTALAAWLAAALLRARAGTDDDGAPTAPRALGTGAAAGSAHAPGPFPALAAATHRTLHAELAVLDDPDRGLLKGWPHALDEQTLPVRPTPTGTAYGLHLVLELGVQDGRLNPSELVETLWRQRLSDGGWAARSQGAVPRPEVTALVLGALARAGADPARLADEAARCAARFTADLEPSGLARTHVVTTVLRGMLRAAPGSPAIARLRDELVDRTITDPAREHRRCWGPALRGPAAHTTRPSPAHTAQAVVALDRAAQVLGEDGNTRAAREDGIRWLLSCPMPGHETCADLRNTQEEVRRPHPQDSWRQEVLFVRHFTAAWMVRALLTPGAWEIAEAEDREEAWRTLLADAVAGVLRQQDEGIWNWDGHDLGRPLWMTYQGLSALRAHAVWMYQPDR
;
A
#
# COMPACT_ATOMS: atom_id res chain seq x y z
N MET A 1 54.15 45.61 33.05
CA MET A 1 53.40 46.74 32.46
C MET A 1 51.97 46.26 32.26
N SER A 2 51.10 46.34 33.26
CA SER A 2 50.31 47.50 33.74
C SER A 2 49.21 47.97 32.77
N GLN A 3 47.97 47.67 33.19
CA GLN A 3 46.68 48.34 32.91
C GLN A 3 46.14 48.30 31.46
N GLN A 4 44.84 48.14 31.20
CA GLN A 4 43.70 48.74 31.90
C GLN A 4 42.39 47.97 31.64
N GLN A 5 41.66 47.67 32.71
CA GLN A 5 40.25 47.28 32.70
C GLN A 5 39.39 48.53 32.43
N LEU A 6 38.35 48.38 31.60
CA LEU A 6 37.15 49.21 31.67
C LEU A 6 35.92 48.30 31.66
N GLY A 7 35.24 48.27 32.80
CA GLY A 7 33.97 47.59 32.98
C GLY A 7 32.83 48.32 32.26
N ARG A 8 31.87 47.53 31.79
CA ARG A 8 30.49 47.98 31.54
C ARG A 8 29.55 46.99 32.22
N SER A 9 28.67 47.55 33.03
CA SER A 9 27.59 46.90 33.79
C SER A 9 26.61 46.12 32.89
N PRO A 10 25.87 45.15 33.46
CA PRO A 10 25.03 44.23 32.69
C PRO A 10 23.76 44.92 32.16
N VAL A 11 23.43 44.60 30.91
CA VAL A 11 22.19 44.97 30.22
C VAL A 11 21.03 44.21 30.86
N ARG A 12 19.98 44.97 31.21
CA ARG A 12 18.68 44.48 31.70
C ARG A 12 17.97 43.73 30.57
N PRO A 13 17.42 42.53 30.77
CA PRO A 13 16.62 41.87 29.73
C PRO A 13 15.30 42.62 29.54
N ASP A 14 14.95 42.85 28.27
CA ASP A 14 13.64 43.35 27.86
C ASP A 14 12.52 42.37 28.28
N PRO A 15 11.31 42.86 28.57
CA PRO A 15 10.17 42.00 28.89
C PRO A 15 9.75 41.17 27.67
N GLU A 16 9.57 39.87 27.89
CA GLU A 16 9.02 38.92 26.93
C GLU A 16 7.68 39.41 26.34
N PRO A 17 7.44 39.27 25.03
CA PRO A 17 6.14 39.53 24.45
C PRO A 17 5.11 38.51 24.98
N PRO A 18 3.87 38.92 25.27
CA PRO A 18 2.84 37.99 25.74
C PRO A 18 2.54 36.91 24.67
N PRO A 19 2.18 35.68 25.10
CA PRO A 19 1.88 34.61 24.16
C PRO A 19 0.71 35.00 23.23
N PRO A 20 0.75 34.63 21.95
CA PRO A 20 -0.34 34.90 21.02
C PRO A 20 -1.60 34.19 21.53
N GLY A 21 -2.61 34.99 21.88
CA GLY A 21 -3.88 34.49 22.38
C GLY A 21 -4.60 33.62 21.34
N ASP A 22 -4.80 32.36 21.70
CA ASP A 22 -5.78 31.46 21.11
C ASP A 22 -7.19 32.04 21.27
N SER A 23 -7.70 32.78 20.27
CA SER A 23 -9.15 33.07 20.21
C SER A 23 -9.70 33.58 18.87
N ARG A 24 -8.89 33.77 17.83
CA ARG A 24 -9.41 34.16 16.49
C ARG A 24 -9.28 33.09 15.41
N GLN A 25 -8.20 32.31 15.37
CA GLN A 25 -8.03 31.25 14.37
C GLN A 25 -8.93 30.03 14.63
N SER A 26 -9.12 29.63 15.90
CA SER A 26 -10.05 28.54 16.26
C SER A 26 -11.51 28.84 15.92
N ARG A 27 -11.93 30.12 16.03
CA ARG A 27 -13.26 30.58 15.60
C ARG A 27 -13.42 30.58 14.08
N PHE A 28 -12.37 30.90 13.33
CA PHE A 28 -12.41 30.93 11.85
C PHE A 28 -12.39 29.51 11.24
N VAL A 29 -11.61 28.59 11.81
CA VAL A 29 -11.56 27.18 11.40
C VAL A 29 -12.85 26.43 11.80
N GLY A 30 -13.42 26.73 12.97
CA GLY A 30 -14.74 26.23 13.36
C GLY A 30 -15.88 26.72 12.46
N TRP A 31 -15.76 27.94 11.92
CA TRP A 31 -16.72 28.53 10.97
C TRP A 31 -16.60 27.91 9.57
N LEU A 32 -15.38 27.65 9.08
CA LEU A 32 -15.12 26.98 7.80
C LEU A 32 -15.55 25.51 7.78
N GLY A 33 -15.43 24.79 8.91
CA GLY A 33 -15.97 23.43 9.05
C GLY A 33 -17.50 23.33 8.89
N GLY A 34 -18.21 24.44 9.12
CA GLY A 34 -19.65 24.54 8.86
C GLY A 34 -20.00 24.52 7.37
N PHE A 35 -19.15 25.08 6.50
CA PHE A 35 -19.39 25.11 5.06
C PHE A 35 -19.24 23.75 4.40
N GLY A 36 -18.40 22.85 4.93
CA GLY A 36 -18.24 21.49 4.39
C GLY A 36 -19.54 20.68 4.45
N CYS A 37 -20.31 20.83 5.53
CA CYS A 37 -21.59 20.14 5.70
C CYS A 37 -22.66 20.68 4.73
N VAL A 38 -22.70 22.00 4.54
CA VAL A 38 -23.60 22.66 3.59
C VAL A 38 -23.24 22.29 2.16
N ALA A 39 -21.94 22.24 1.82
CA ALA A 39 -21.46 21.83 0.51
C ALA A 39 -21.81 20.37 0.19
N ALA A 40 -21.67 19.45 1.15
CA ALA A 40 -22.08 18.06 1.00
C ALA A 40 -23.60 17.93 0.77
N GLY A 41 -24.41 18.65 1.55
CA GLY A 41 -25.86 18.68 1.36
C GLY A 41 -26.28 19.27 -0.01
N TYR A 42 -25.60 20.33 -0.45
CA TYR A 42 -25.86 20.94 -1.75
C TYR A 42 -25.46 20.03 -2.92
N ALA A 43 -24.34 19.30 -2.81
CA ALA A 43 -23.93 18.33 -3.82
C ALA A 43 -24.95 17.20 -3.99
N VAL A 44 -25.50 16.68 -2.88
CA VAL A 44 -26.57 15.66 -2.92
C VAL A 44 -27.87 16.23 -3.50
N PHE A 45 -28.25 17.45 -3.12
CA PHE A 45 -29.39 18.14 -3.72
C PHE A 45 -29.25 18.25 -5.25
N GLN A 46 -28.12 18.78 -5.73
CA GLN A 46 -27.86 18.95 -7.17
C GLN A 46 -27.84 17.61 -7.93
N SER A 47 -27.22 16.58 -7.34
CA SER A 47 -27.18 15.25 -7.93
C SER A 47 -28.59 14.63 -8.05
N LEU A 48 -29.41 14.73 -7.01
CA LEU A 48 -30.76 14.17 -7.02
C LEU A 48 -31.70 14.96 -7.93
N VAL A 49 -31.57 16.29 -8.00
CA VAL A 49 -32.28 17.06 -9.02
C VAL A 49 -31.89 16.58 -10.42
N GLY A 50 -30.61 16.29 -10.68
CA GLY A 50 -30.16 15.78 -11.99
C GLY A 50 -30.63 14.37 -12.36
N VAL A 51 -30.87 13.49 -11.37
CA VAL A 51 -31.13 12.05 -11.60
C VAL A 51 -32.60 11.67 -11.43
N LEU A 52 -33.39 12.42 -10.64
CA LEU A 52 -34.80 12.07 -10.41
C LEU A 52 -35.64 12.18 -11.70
N PRO A 53 -36.49 11.17 -12.01
CA PRO A 53 -37.31 11.15 -13.22
C PRO A 53 -38.26 12.35 -13.31
N GLN A 54 -38.46 12.87 -14.52
CA GLN A 54 -39.44 13.95 -14.76
C GLN A 54 -40.90 13.52 -14.54
N GLU A 55 -41.16 12.21 -14.47
CA GLU A 55 -42.50 11.65 -14.27
C GLU A 55 -42.98 11.67 -12.82
N LEU A 56 -42.13 12.07 -11.87
CA LEU A 56 -42.57 12.39 -10.50
C LEU A 56 -43.49 13.62 -10.56
N SER A 57 -44.79 13.39 -10.36
CA SER A 57 -45.92 14.15 -10.90
C SER A 57 -46.14 15.60 -10.45
N THR A 58 -45.16 16.26 -9.85
CA THR A 58 -45.10 17.73 -9.71
C THR A 58 -43.66 18.13 -9.43
N ASP A 59 -43.17 19.23 -10.01
CA ASP A 59 -41.83 19.78 -9.70
C ASP A 59 -41.60 19.94 -8.19
N ALA A 60 -42.66 20.23 -7.44
CA ALA A 60 -42.67 20.30 -5.99
C ALA A 60 -42.21 18.99 -5.30
N ALA A 61 -42.60 17.82 -5.81
CA ALA A 61 -42.20 16.53 -5.24
C ALA A 61 -40.71 16.26 -5.47
N ARG A 62 -40.20 16.59 -6.67
CA ARG A 62 -38.78 16.42 -7.03
C ARG A 62 -37.86 17.31 -6.21
N TYR A 63 -38.20 18.60 -6.08
CA TYR A 63 -37.46 19.52 -5.22
C TYR A 63 -37.63 19.20 -3.73
N GLY A 64 -38.80 18.66 -3.34
CA GLY A 64 -39.04 18.18 -1.98
C GLY A 64 -38.11 17.02 -1.60
N ILE A 65 -38.03 15.98 -2.43
CA ILE A 65 -37.15 14.82 -2.20
C ILE A 65 -35.68 15.23 -2.19
N ALA A 66 -35.24 16.00 -3.20
CA ALA A 66 -33.86 16.48 -3.26
C ALA A 66 -33.52 17.38 -2.07
N GLY A 67 -34.46 18.25 -1.66
CA GLY A 67 -34.29 19.17 -0.54
C GLY A 67 -34.16 18.44 0.80
N VAL A 68 -35.08 17.52 1.11
CA VAL A 68 -35.03 16.70 2.33
C VAL A 68 -33.75 15.87 2.37
N SER A 69 -33.35 15.29 1.24
CA SER A 69 -32.12 14.48 1.16
C SER A 69 -30.86 15.32 1.38
N GLY A 70 -30.76 16.48 0.74
CA GLY A 70 -29.63 17.40 0.93
C GLY A 70 -29.53 17.93 2.36
N VAL A 71 -30.65 18.30 2.99
CA VAL A 71 -30.69 18.72 4.40
C VAL A 71 -30.30 17.57 5.32
N GLY A 72 -30.82 16.36 5.08
CA GLY A 72 -30.47 15.16 5.83
C GLY A 72 -28.97 14.84 5.77
N THR A 73 -28.36 14.93 4.58
CA THR A 73 -26.91 14.75 4.41
C THR A 73 -26.11 15.83 5.14
N ALA A 74 -26.51 17.10 5.05
CA ALA A 74 -25.83 18.18 5.76
C ALA A 74 -25.87 17.98 7.28
N LEU A 75 -27.03 17.59 7.83
CA LEU A 75 -27.19 17.29 9.26
C LEU A 75 -26.36 16.08 9.70
N ALA A 76 -26.35 15.00 8.91
CA ALA A 76 -25.56 13.81 9.20
C ALA A 76 -24.05 14.11 9.19
N ALA A 77 -23.57 14.86 8.19
CA ALA A 77 -22.18 15.30 8.12
C ALA A 77 -21.80 16.19 9.31
N TRP A 78 -22.70 17.10 9.69
CA TRP A 78 -22.49 17.97 10.85
C TRP A 78 -22.45 17.19 12.17
N LEU A 79 -23.37 16.24 12.38
CA LEU A 79 -23.38 15.38 13.56
C LEU A 79 -22.11 14.51 13.64
N ALA A 80 -21.67 13.93 12.53
CA ALA A 80 -20.42 13.18 12.47
C ALA A 80 -19.21 14.05 12.84
N ALA A 81 -19.13 15.27 12.30
CA ALA A 81 -18.08 16.22 12.65
C ALA A 81 -18.16 16.71 14.10
N ALA A 82 -19.36 16.82 14.68
CA ALA A 82 -19.56 17.15 16.08
C ALA A 82 -19.12 16.00 17.00
N LEU A 83 -19.44 14.75 16.66
CA LEU A 83 -19.00 13.56 17.40
C LEU A 83 -17.48 13.38 17.36
N LEU A 84 -16.84 13.62 16.20
CA LEU A 84 -15.39 13.58 16.08
C LEU A 84 -14.71 14.64 16.95
N ARG A 85 -15.28 15.86 17.01
CA ARG A 85 -14.78 16.93 17.88
C ARG A 85 -14.98 16.62 19.36
N ALA A 86 -16.13 16.05 19.73
CA ALA A 86 -16.40 15.63 21.10
C ALA A 86 -15.43 14.54 21.57
N ARG A 87 -15.03 13.62 20.67
CA ARG A 87 -14.02 12.60 20.95
C ARG A 87 -12.59 13.14 21.00
N ALA A 88 -12.29 14.17 20.21
CA ALA A 88 -10.96 14.80 20.22
C ALA A 88 -10.76 15.70 21.47
N GLY A 89 -11.83 16.28 22.01
CA GLY A 89 -11.77 17.13 23.21
C GLY A 89 -11.63 16.37 24.53
N THR A 90 -11.74 15.05 24.54
CA THR A 90 -11.58 14.22 25.74
C THR A 90 -10.14 13.74 26.00
N ASP A 91 -9.22 13.97 25.07
CA ASP A 91 -7.84 13.45 25.12
C ASP A 91 -6.78 14.48 25.53
N ASP A 92 -7.17 15.73 25.86
CA ASP A 92 -6.21 16.84 26.09
C ASP A 92 -5.93 17.18 27.57
N ASP A 93 -6.41 16.36 28.52
CA ASP A 93 -6.04 16.47 29.94
C ASP A 93 -5.11 15.32 30.36
N GLY A 94 -3.79 15.54 30.21
CA GLY A 94 -2.77 14.83 31.00
C GLY A 94 -1.51 14.36 30.27
N ALA A 95 -0.43 15.15 30.37
CA ALA A 95 0.94 14.68 30.16
C ALA A 95 1.57 14.20 31.50
N PRO A 96 2.81 13.66 31.53
CA PRO A 96 3.28 12.40 30.95
C PRO A 96 3.98 11.50 32.00
N THR A 97 3.94 10.17 31.84
CA THR A 97 4.93 9.27 32.49
C THR A 97 5.07 7.96 31.71
N ALA A 98 6.30 7.62 31.31
CA ALA A 98 6.69 6.26 30.95
C ALA A 98 6.65 5.37 32.21
N PRO A 99 6.42 4.03 32.10
CA PRO A 99 7.55 3.14 31.80
C PRO A 99 7.23 1.85 31.00
N ARG A 100 8.34 1.27 30.50
CA ARG A 100 8.60 -0.11 30.05
C ARG A 100 7.83 -1.23 30.78
N ALA A 101 7.34 -2.20 30.00
CA ALA A 101 7.53 -3.66 30.11
C ALA A 101 6.28 -4.45 29.65
N LEU A 102 6.44 -5.27 28.61
CA LEU A 102 5.45 -6.26 28.16
C LEU A 102 5.44 -7.43 29.15
N GLY A 103 4.40 -7.49 29.97
CA GLY A 103 4.01 -8.66 30.76
C GLY A 103 2.68 -9.20 30.24
N THR A 104 2.64 -10.51 30.02
CA THR A 104 1.48 -11.32 29.68
C THR A 104 0.36 -11.20 30.71
N GLY A 105 -0.88 -11.01 30.24
CA GLY A 105 -2.06 -11.06 31.10
C GLY A 105 -3.34 -10.70 30.35
N ALA A 106 -4.16 -11.71 30.06
CA ALA A 106 -5.53 -11.53 29.60
C ALA A 106 -6.39 -10.91 30.72
N ALA A 107 -7.10 -9.82 30.42
CA ALA A 107 -8.33 -9.45 31.13
C ALA A 107 -9.15 -8.44 30.30
N ALA A 108 -10.47 -8.61 30.40
CA ALA A 108 -11.53 -7.93 29.71
C ALA A 108 -11.62 -6.41 30.00
N GLY A 109 -12.24 -5.69 29.06
CA GLY A 109 -13.07 -4.52 29.37
C GLY A 109 -12.41 -3.15 29.27
N SER A 110 -12.10 -2.69 28.05
CA SER A 110 -12.25 -1.27 27.72
C SER A 110 -12.79 -1.13 26.29
N ALA A 111 -14.09 -0.87 26.18
CA ALA A 111 -14.70 -0.52 24.91
C ALA A 111 -14.33 0.94 24.62
N HIS A 112 -13.58 1.16 23.52
CA HIS A 112 -13.25 2.45 22.85
C HIS A 112 -11.81 2.95 22.88
N ALA A 113 -10.83 2.21 23.42
CA ALA A 113 -9.44 2.48 23.06
C ALA A 113 -9.22 2.03 21.59
N PRO A 114 -8.63 2.86 20.71
CA PRO A 114 -8.24 2.40 19.38
C PRO A 114 -7.27 1.22 19.54
N GLY A 115 -7.49 0.14 18.78
CA GLY A 115 -6.55 -1.00 18.77
C GLY A 115 -5.12 -0.57 18.36
N PRO A 116 -4.16 -1.50 18.32
CA PRO A 116 -2.77 -1.18 18.00
C PRO A 116 -2.59 -0.60 16.57
N PHE A 117 -3.52 -0.86 15.65
CA PHE A 117 -3.40 -0.43 14.25
C PHE A 117 -3.52 1.09 14.04
N PRO A 118 -4.51 1.82 14.61
CA PRO A 118 -4.55 3.29 14.55
C PRO A 118 -3.27 3.98 15.03
N ALA A 119 -2.66 3.53 16.13
CA ALA A 119 -1.40 4.08 16.62
C ALA A 119 -0.24 3.85 15.64
N LEU A 120 -0.18 2.64 15.06
CA LEU A 120 0.78 2.30 14.01
C LEU A 120 0.59 3.16 12.76
N ALA A 121 -0.65 3.32 12.29
CA ALA A 121 -0.98 4.16 11.14
C ALA A 121 -0.57 5.63 11.37
N ALA A 122 -0.83 6.16 12.56
CA ALA A 122 -0.40 7.52 12.93
C ALA A 122 1.12 7.66 12.96
N ALA A 123 1.85 6.66 13.47
CA ALA A 123 3.30 6.63 13.43
C ALA A 123 3.84 6.59 11.99
N THR A 124 3.30 5.72 11.14
CA THR A 124 3.66 5.65 9.71
C THR A 124 3.42 6.99 9.02
N HIS A 125 2.26 7.63 9.26
CA HIS A 125 1.95 8.93 8.67
C HIS A 125 2.97 10.01 9.07
N ARG A 126 3.28 10.12 10.37
CA ARG A 126 4.26 11.10 10.87
C ARG A 126 5.62 10.91 10.20
N THR A 127 6.09 9.67 10.11
CA THR A 127 7.39 9.36 9.53
C THR A 127 7.42 9.63 8.03
N LEU A 128 6.39 9.24 7.28
CA LEU A 128 6.30 9.53 5.84
C LEU A 128 6.31 11.04 5.56
N HIS A 129 5.61 11.82 6.38
CA HIS A 129 5.61 13.28 6.25
C HIS A 129 6.97 13.89 6.56
N ALA A 130 7.64 13.44 7.64
CA ALA A 130 8.96 13.93 8.01
C ALA A 130 10.03 13.66 6.93
N GLU A 131 9.91 12.52 6.25
CA GLU A 131 10.88 12.06 5.25
C GLU A 131 10.47 12.40 3.80
N LEU A 132 9.48 13.28 3.61
CA LEU A 132 9.03 13.69 2.29
C LEU A 132 10.12 14.52 1.60
N ALA A 133 10.69 14.00 0.51
CA ALA A 133 11.68 14.69 -0.29
C ALA A 133 11.01 15.66 -1.27
N VAL A 134 11.53 16.88 -1.33
CA VAL A 134 11.13 17.93 -2.27
C VAL A 134 12.38 18.37 -3.02
N LEU A 135 12.39 18.18 -4.35
CA LEU A 135 13.52 18.48 -5.22
C LEU A 135 13.05 19.28 -6.43
N ASP A 136 13.71 20.39 -6.74
CA ASP A 136 13.52 21.08 -8.01
C ASP A 136 14.46 20.46 -9.05
N ASP A 137 13.92 19.64 -9.95
CA ASP A 137 14.67 18.94 -10.98
C ASP A 137 14.71 19.79 -12.26
N PRO A 138 15.89 20.06 -12.84
CA PRO A 138 16.01 20.98 -13.98
C PRO A 138 15.24 20.51 -15.22
N ASP A 139 15.07 19.20 -15.39
CA ASP A 139 14.40 18.63 -16.57
C ASP A 139 12.92 18.32 -16.31
N ARG A 140 12.56 18.08 -15.05
CA ARG A 140 11.22 17.57 -14.67
C ARG A 140 10.42 18.53 -13.80
N GLY A 141 11.01 19.65 -13.39
CA GLY A 141 10.45 20.61 -12.44
C GLY A 141 10.38 20.04 -11.02
N LEU A 142 9.51 20.63 -10.20
CA LEU A 142 9.33 20.23 -8.81
C LEU A 142 8.88 18.76 -8.67
N LEU A 143 9.64 17.96 -7.92
CA LEU A 143 9.33 16.58 -7.57
C LEU A 143 9.07 16.49 -6.07
N LYS A 144 7.96 15.85 -5.69
CA LYS A 144 7.60 15.55 -4.30
C LYS A 144 7.36 14.04 -4.13
N GLY A 145 8.03 13.41 -3.18
CA GLY A 145 7.85 11.99 -2.92
C GLY A 145 8.99 11.41 -2.11
N TRP A 146 9.32 10.15 -2.35
CA TRP A 146 10.32 9.43 -1.55
C TRP A 146 11.37 8.74 -2.41
N PRO A 147 12.61 8.60 -1.90
CA PRO A 147 13.58 7.65 -2.43
C PRO A 147 13.05 6.20 -2.32
N HIS A 148 13.78 5.22 -2.86
CA HIS A 148 13.34 3.83 -2.80
C HIS A 148 13.38 3.30 -1.34
N ALA A 149 14.33 3.76 -0.53
CA ALA A 149 14.37 3.60 0.91
C ALA A 149 14.67 4.91 1.64
N LEU A 150 14.10 5.08 2.83
CA LEU A 150 14.18 6.33 3.61
C LEU A 150 15.60 6.64 4.11
N ASP A 151 16.45 5.63 4.24
CA ASP A 151 17.83 5.75 4.70
C ASP A 151 18.84 6.00 3.57
N GLU A 152 18.37 6.24 2.33
CA GLU A 152 19.24 6.62 1.23
C GLU A 152 19.96 7.96 1.49
N GLN A 153 21.27 7.92 1.68
CA GLN A 153 22.09 9.08 2.09
C GLN A 153 22.54 10.00 0.94
N THR A 154 22.06 9.79 -0.28
CA THR A 154 22.48 10.61 -1.43
C THR A 154 21.82 11.98 -1.35
N LEU A 155 22.60 13.03 -1.07
CA LEU A 155 22.12 14.42 -1.05
C LEU A 155 22.37 15.12 -2.41
N PRO A 156 21.38 15.84 -2.96
CA PRO A 156 20.01 15.98 -2.45
C PRO A 156 19.20 14.68 -2.63
N VAL A 157 18.33 14.38 -1.66
CA VAL A 157 17.46 13.19 -1.72
C VAL A 157 16.51 13.33 -2.91
N ARG A 158 16.58 12.38 -3.84
CA ARG A 158 15.78 12.39 -5.07
C ARG A 158 14.59 11.43 -4.96
N PRO A 159 13.35 11.91 -5.10
CA PRO A 159 12.20 11.02 -5.26
C PRO A 159 12.40 10.06 -6.43
N THR A 160 12.00 8.80 -6.28
CA THR A 160 12.06 7.79 -7.34
C THR A 160 10.67 7.31 -7.71
N PRO A 161 10.42 6.82 -8.95
CA PRO A 161 9.11 6.30 -9.33
C PRO A 161 8.62 5.20 -8.37
N THR A 162 9.50 4.27 -8.00
CA THR A 162 9.18 3.18 -7.09
C THR A 162 8.87 3.67 -5.67
N GLY A 163 9.72 4.52 -5.10
CA GLY A 163 9.52 5.09 -3.76
C GLY A 163 8.24 5.90 -3.67
N THR A 164 8.03 6.81 -4.63
CA THR A 164 6.83 7.65 -4.70
C THR A 164 5.55 6.84 -4.93
N ALA A 165 5.57 5.79 -5.76
CA ALA A 165 4.40 4.94 -5.96
C ALA A 165 4.00 4.15 -4.70
N TYR A 166 4.98 3.59 -3.97
CA TYR A 166 4.72 2.96 -2.67
C TYR A 166 4.25 3.97 -1.63
N GLY A 167 4.85 5.17 -1.59
CA GLY A 167 4.41 6.26 -0.74
C GLY A 167 2.98 6.70 -1.02
N LEU A 168 2.60 6.86 -2.29
CA LEU A 168 1.21 7.14 -2.68
C LEU A 168 0.25 6.02 -2.25
N HIS A 169 0.64 4.76 -2.44
CA HIS A 169 -0.13 3.64 -1.92
C HIS A 169 -0.31 3.67 -0.40
N LEU A 170 0.74 4.04 0.36
CA LEU A 170 0.68 4.21 1.80
C LEU A 170 -0.25 5.35 2.21
N VAL A 171 -0.13 6.53 1.59
CA VAL A 171 -1.01 7.68 1.86
C VAL A 171 -2.47 7.29 1.63
N LEU A 172 -2.77 6.58 0.55
CA LEU A 172 -4.13 6.10 0.25
C LEU A 172 -4.60 4.97 1.19
N GLU A 173 -3.69 4.21 1.80
CA GLU A 173 -4.02 3.17 2.80
C GLU A 173 -4.32 3.77 4.17
N LEU A 174 -3.60 4.83 4.53
CA LEU A 174 -3.78 5.60 5.77
C LEU A 174 -5.07 6.45 5.75
N GLY A 175 -5.62 6.73 4.57
CA GLY A 175 -6.86 7.49 4.41
C GLY A 175 -6.67 9.01 4.55
N VAL A 176 -7.77 9.74 4.67
CA VAL A 176 -7.75 11.21 4.79
C VAL A 176 -7.20 11.58 6.16
N GLN A 177 -5.99 12.13 6.16
CA GLN A 177 -5.32 12.68 7.33
C GLN A 177 -5.41 14.22 7.31
N ASP A 178 -4.50 14.91 7.99
CA ASP A 178 -4.42 16.37 8.16
C ASP A 178 -4.05 17.20 6.90
N GLY A 179 -4.04 16.57 5.72
CA GLY A 179 -3.75 17.22 4.44
C GLY A 179 -2.27 17.51 4.16
N ARG A 180 -1.35 17.18 5.07
CA ARG A 180 0.09 17.44 4.88
C ARG A 180 0.72 16.55 3.81
N LEU A 181 0.17 15.36 3.58
CA LEU A 181 0.52 14.49 2.46
C LEU A 181 -0.58 14.57 1.39
N ASN A 182 -0.30 15.25 0.29
CA ASN A 182 -1.28 15.48 -0.78
C ASN A 182 -1.13 14.45 -1.92
N PRO A 183 -2.09 13.53 -2.12
CA PRO A 183 -2.04 12.54 -3.20
C PRO A 183 -1.90 13.14 -4.60
N SER A 184 -2.49 14.32 -4.87
CA SER A 184 -2.43 14.91 -6.21
C SER A 184 -1.04 15.37 -6.59
N GLU A 185 -0.26 15.89 -5.64
CA GLU A 185 1.14 16.28 -5.87
C GLU A 185 2.03 15.06 -6.16
N LEU A 186 1.74 13.93 -5.51
CA LEU A 186 2.45 12.67 -5.74
C LEU A 186 2.09 12.08 -7.11
N VAL A 187 0.81 12.17 -7.51
CA VAL A 187 0.34 11.79 -8.86
C VAL A 187 1.07 12.61 -9.93
N GLU A 188 1.15 13.93 -9.77
CA GLU A 188 1.87 14.79 -10.71
C GLU A 188 3.37 14.48 -10.75
N THR A 189 3.98 14.19 -9.59
CA THR A 189 5.39 13.77 -9.54
C THR A 189 5.62 12.49 -10.32
N LEU A 190 4.77 11.48 -10.15
CA LEU A 190 4.87 10.23 -10.92
C LEU A 190 4.74 10.49 -12.42
N TRP A 191 3.83 11.36 -12.84
CA TRP A 191 3.68 11.73 -14.24
C TRP A 191 4.90 12.48 -14.81
N ARG A 192 5.49 13.40 -14.05
CA ARG A 192 6.76 14.06 -14.41
C ARG A 192 7.93 13.08 -14.48
N GLN A 193 7.85 11.99 -13.72
CA GLN A 193 8.87 10.96 -13.71
C GLN A 193 8.78 9.94 -14.86
N ARG A 194 7.68 9.96 -15.63
CA ARG A 194 7.47 9.08 -16.78
C ARG A 194 8.57 9.28 -17.82
N LEU A 195 9.06 8.19 -18.40
CA LEU A 195 10.06 8.24 -19.48
C LEU A 195 9.44 8.77 -20.78
N SER A 196 10.28 9.30 -21.67
CA SER A 196 9.85 9.91 -22.93
C SER A 196 9.13 8.91 -23.84
N ASP A 197 9.59 7.67 -23.87
CA ASP A 197 8.99 6.56 -24.61
C ASP A 197 7.83 5.89 -23.86
N GLY A 198 7.48 6.40 -22.67
CA GLY A 198 6.44 5.87 -21.79
C GLY A 198 6.93 4.84 -20.79
N GLY A 199 6.16 4.68 -19.73
CA GLY A 199 6.46 3.82 -18.59
C GLY A 199 7.43 4.46 -17.59
N TRP A 200 7.83 3.65 -16.63
CA TRP A 200 8.72 4.01 -15.53
C TRP A 200 9.77 2.93 -15.33
N ALA A 201 10.91 3.32 -14.78
CA ALA A 201 12.03 2.44 -14.50
C ALA A 201 12.44 2.51 -13.04
N ALA A 202 13.03 1.42 -12.55
CA ALA A 202 13.73 1.43 -11.28
C ALA A 202 15.01 2.25 -11.41
N ARG A 203 15.51 2.79 -10.29
CA ARG A 203 16.79 3.53 -10.25
C ARG A 203 17.94 2.72 -10.85
N SER A 204 17.97 1.41 -10.63
CA SER A 204 18.99 0.48 -11.14
C SER A 204 18.85 0.13 -12.63
N GLN A 205 17.79 0.56 -13.31
CA GLN A 205 17.43 0.18 -14.69
C GLN A 205 17.00 1.41 -15.52
N GLY A 206 17.39 2.61 -15.08
CA GLY A 206 16.72 3.89 -15.33
C GLY A 206 16.64 4.42 -16.77
N ALA A 207 17.22 3.72 -17.74
CA ALA A 207 17.19 4.14 -19.14
C ALA A 207 15.99 3.59 -19.92
N VAL A 208 15.36 2.51 -19.42
CA VAL A 208 14.30 1.80 -20.14
C VAL A 208 13.14 1.48 -19.20
N PRO A 209 11.89 1.72 -19.63
CA PRO A 209 10.72 1.40 -18.83
C PRO A 209 10.64 -0.09 -18.53
N ARG A 210 10.38 -0.44 -17.27
CA ARG A 210 10.26 -1.82 -16.82
C ARG A 210 8.81 -2.16 -16.46
N PRO A 211 8.26 -3.29 -16.94
CA PRO A 211 6.85 -3.63 -16.73
C PRO A 211 6.43 -3.65 -15.26
N GLU A 212 7.25 -4.22 -14.37
CA GLU A 212 6.97 -4.32 -12.94
C GLU A 212 6.89 -2.94 -12.25
N VAL A 213 7.76 -2.01 -12.65
CA VAL A 213 7.75 -0.64 -12.11
C VAL A 213 6.61 0.16 -12.70
N THR A 214 6.38 0.01 -14.01
CA THR A 214 5.28 0.66 -14.71
C THR A 214 3.94 0.22 -14.13
N ALA A 215 3.72 -1.08 -13.93
CA ALA A 215 2.48 -1.61 -13.37
C ALA A 215 2.29 -1.21 -11.90
N LEU A 216 3.36 -1.11 -11.10
CA LEU A 216 3.30 -0.55 -9.74
C LEU A 216 2.79 0.89 -9.77
N VAL A 217 3.38 1.73 -10.62
CA VAL A 217 3.00 3.15 -10.76
C VAL A 217 1.56 3.27 -11.26
N LEU A 218 1.19 2.53 -12.30
CA LEU A 218 -0.19 2.49 -12.83
C LEU A 218 -1.19 2.09 -11.74
N GLY A 219 -0.87 1.08 -10.94
CA GLY A 219 -1.71 0.65 -9.81
C GLY A 219 -1.88 1.75 -8.75
N ALA A 220 -0.84 2.53 -8.47
CA ALA A 220 -0.90 3.65 -7.53
C ALA A 220 -1.72 4.82 -8.08
N LEU A 221 -1.50 5.20 -9.35
CA LEU A 221 -2.22 6.26 -10.04
C LEU A 221 -3.72 5.93 -10.18
N ALA A 222 -4.06 4.69 -10.55
CA ALA A 222 -5.45 4.24 -10.65
C ALA A 222 -6.16 4.31 -9.30
N ARG A 223 -5.49 3.91 -8.22
CA ARG A 223 -6.05 4.00 -6.86
C ARG A 223 -6.22 5.45 -6.39
N ALA A 224 -5.37 6.37 -6.87
CA ALA A 224 -5.48 7.79 -6.59
C ALA A 224 -6.55 8.52 -7.41
N GLY A 225 -7.22 7.84 -8.35
CA GLY A 225 -8.21 8.46 -9.23
C GLY A 225 -7.59 9.35 -10.31
N ALA A 226 -6.38 9.02 -10.79
CA ALA A 226 -5.80 9.72 -11.93
C ALA A 226 -6.65 9.57 -13.21
N ASP A 227 -6.43 10.44 -14.19
CA ASP A 227 -7.19 10.48 -15.45
C ASP A 227 -7.29 9.09 -16.12
N PRO A 228 -8.51 8.53 -16.27
CA PRO A 228 -8.71 7.20 -16.84
C PRO A 228 -8.19 7.04 -18.27
N ALA A 229 -8.28 8.09 -19.10
CA ALA A 229 -7.83 8.02 -20.49
C ALA A 229 -6.30 7.87 -20.56
N ARG A 230 -5.59 8.74 -19.84
CA ARG A 230 -4.13 8.68 -19.73
C ARG A 230 -3.64 7.36 -19.11
N LEU A 231 -4.36 6.83 -18.12
CA LEU A 231 -4.07 5.52 -17.52
C LEU A 231 -4.25 4.38 -18.52
N ALA A 232 -5.37 4.36 -19.26
CA ALA A 232 -5.67 3.31 -20.23
C ALA A 232 -4.62 3.26 -21.34
N ASP A 233 -4.22 4.43 -21.87
CA ASP A 233 -3.18 4.52 -22.90
C ASP A 233 -1.83 3.97 -22.42
N GLU A 234 -1.45 4.29 -21.17
CA GLU A 234 -0.18 3.85 -20.61
C GLU A 234 -0.20 2.37 -20.20
N ALA A 235 -1.35 1.87 -19.73
CA ALA A 235 -1.56 0.45 -19.48
C ALA A 235 -1.52 -0.35 -20.78
N ALA A 236 -2.07 0.16 -21.88
CA ALA A 236 -1.98 -0.46 -23.21
C ALA A 236 -0.52 -0.55 -23.69
N ARG A 237 0.27 0.51 -23.51
CA ARG A 237 1.72 0.50 -23.79
C ARG A 237 2.46 -0.53 -22.94
N CYS A 238 2.19 -0.58 -21.64
CA CYS A 238 2.77 -1.57 -20.74
C CYS A 238 2.44 -3.00 -21.18
N ALA A 239 1.18 -3.27 -21.53
CA ALA A 239 0.73 -4.57 -22.00
C ALA A 239 1.40 -4.99 -23.32
N ALA A 240 1.51 -4.06 -24.27
CA ALA A 240 2.15 -4.30 -25.56
C ALA A 240 3.66 -4.59 -25.44
N ARG A 241 4.34 -3.97 -24.48
CA ARG A 241 5.76 -4.22 -24.19
C ARG A 241 6.01 -5.49 -23.38
N PHE A 242 5.03 -5.96 -22.61
CA PHE A 242 5.17 -7.14 -21.78
C PHE A 242 4.80 -8.42 -22.56
N THR A 243 5.64 -8.79 -23.53
CA THR A 243 5.50 -9.98 -24.37
C THR A 243 6.75 -10.85 -24.29
N ALA A 244 6.66 -12.11 -24.74
CA ALA A 244 7.80 -13.04 -24.70
C ALA A 244 9.00 -12.53 -25.51
N ASP A 245 8.75 -11.80 -26.59
CA ASP A 245 9.79 -11.28 -27.48
C ASP A 245 10.48 -10.05 -26.91
N LEU A 246 9.73 -9.17 -26.23
CA LEU A 246 10.23 -7.87 -25.77
C LEU A 246 10.71 -7.91 -24.31
N GLU A 247 10.08 -8.69 -23.44
CA GLU A 247 10.42 -8.82 -22.02
C GLU A 247 10.49 -10.30 -21.58
N PRO A 248 11.34 -11.14 -22.22
CA PRO A 248 11.48 -12.55 -21.86
C PRO A 248 11.95 -12.74 -20.42
N SER A 249 12.85 -11.88 -19.96
CA SER A 249 13.42 -11.94 -18.61
C SER A 249 12.37 -11.62 -17.54
N GLY A 250 11.47 -10.68 -17.79
CA GLY A 250 10.36 -10.36 -16.90
C GLY A 250 9.30 -11.46 -16.87
N LEU A 251 8.87 -11.96 -18.04
CA LEU A 251 7.88 -13.03 -18.13
C LEU A 251 8.35 -14.36 -17.55
N ALA A 252 9.66 -14.58 -17.47
CA ALA A 252 10.23 -15.74 -16.80
C ALA A 252 10.10 -15.70 -15.27
N ARG A 253 9.67 -14.58 -14.66
CA ARG A 253 9.70 -14.36 -13.20
C ARG A 253 8.29 -14.23 -12.62
N THR A 254 8.00 -15.05 -11.60
CA THR A 254 6.70 -15.04 -10.92
C THR A 254 6.41 -13.68 -10.29
N HIS A 255 7.41 -13.05 -9.67
CA HIS A 255 7.24 -11.73 -9.08
C HIS A 255 6.82 -10.66 -10.11
N VAL A 256 7.47 -10.62 -11.27
CA VAL A 256 7.19 -9.63 -12.31
C VAL A 256 5.79 -9.88 -12.88
N VAL A 257 5.45 -11.12 -13.24
CA VAL A 257 4.13 -11.46 -13.78
C VAL A 257 3.02 -11.13 -12.79
N THR A 258 3.15 -11.52 -11.51
CA THR A 258 2.13 -11.21 -10.49
C THR A 258 2.03 -9.71 -10.20
N THR A 259 3.15 -8.97 -10.28
CA THR A 259 3.15 -7.50 -10.11
C THR A 259 2.44 -6.81 -11.26
N VAL A 260 2.75 -7.20 -12.50
CA VAL A 260 2.08 -6.65 -13.69
C VAL A 260 0.59 -7.00 -13.68
N LEU A 261 0.24 -8.25 -13.41
CA LEU A 261 -1.15 -8.69 -13.31
C LEU A 261 -1.94 -7.84 -12.29
N ARG A 262 -1.42 -7.68 -11.07
CA ARG A 262 -2.08 -6.87 -10.02
C ARG A 262 -2.18 -5.39 -10.37
N GLY A 263 -1.16 -4.82 -11.03
CA GLY A 263 -1.20 -3.43 -11.49
C GLY A 263 -2.26 -3.22 -12.58
N MET A 264 -2.28 -4.11 -13.58
CA MET A 264 -3.23 -4.07 -14.69
C MET A 264 -4.69 -4.29 -14.23
N LEU A 265 -4.92 -5.20 -13.29
CA LEU A 265 -6.24 -5.42 -12.67
C LEU A 265 -6.83 -4.15 -12.04
N ARG A 266 -5.98 -3.20 -11.63
CA ARG A 266 -6.40 -1.91 -11.07
C ARG A 266 -6.52 -0.83 -12.15
N ALA A 267 -5.50 -0.72 -13.03
CA ALA A 267 -5.38 0.40 -13.95
C ALA A 267 -6.14 0.21 -15.28
N ALA A 268 -6.30 -1.03 -15.73
CA ALA A 268 -6.98 -1.35 -16.99
C ALA A 268 -7.66 -2.72 -16.91
N PRO A 269 -8.72 -2.87 -16.09
CA PRO A 269 -9.38 -4.16 -15.84
C PRO A 269 -9.97 -4.83 -17.10
N GLY A 270 -10.25 -4.06 -18.15
CA GLY A 270 -10.69 -4.59 -19.46
C GLY A 270 -9.55 -5.02 -20.39
N SER A 271 -8.28 -4.96 -19.97
CA SER A 271 -7.15 -5.30 -20.81
C SER A 271 -7.09 -6.82 -21.09
N PRO A 272 -6.96 -7.25 -22.36
CA PRO A 272 -6.82 -8.67 -22.69
C PRO A 272 -5.52 -9.28 -22.13
N ALA A 273 -4.53 -8.44 -21.77
CA ALA A 273 -3.31 -8.90 -21.13
C ALA A 273 -3.56 -9.55 -19.77
N ILE A 274 -4.64 -9.20 -19.05
CA ILE A 274 -4.94 -9.77 -17.74
C ILE A 274 -5.22 -11.28 -17.85
N ALA A 275 -6.08 -11.69 -18.79
CA ALA A 275 -6.38 -13.09 -19.04
C ALA A 275 -5.10 -13.87 -19.42
N ARG A 276 -4.32 -13.35 -20.36
CA ARG A 276 -3.04 -13.96 -20.76
C ARG A 276 -2.06 -14.12 -19.59
N LEU A 277 -1.95 -13.13 -18.71
CA LEU A 277 -1.02 -13.19 -17.56
C LEU A 277 -1.52 -14.15 -16.46
N ARG A 278 -2.83 -14.25 -16.26
CA ARG A 278 -3.44 -15.27 -15.40
C ARG A 278 -3.11 -16.66 -15.95
N ASP A 279 -3.33 -16.88 -17.24
CA ASP A 279 -3.08 -18.17 -17.89
C ASP A 279 -1.59 -18.53 -17.81
N GLU A 280 -0.68 -17.58 -18.02
CA GLU A 280 0.76 -17.81 -17.84
C GLU A 280 1.13 -18.21 -16.40
N LEU A 281 0.45 -17.69 -15.37
CA LEU A 281 0.68 -18.15 -14.00
C LEU A 281 0.17 -19.57 -13.77
N VAL A 282 -1.02 -19.89 -14.26
CA VAL A 282 -1.68 -21.17 -14.08
C VAL A 282 -0.93 -22.28 -14.82
N ASP A 283 -0.53 -22.04 -16.07
CA ASP A 283 0.18 -23.01 -16.92
C ASP A 283 1.61 -23.31 -16.44
N ARG A 284 2.16 -22.45 -15.59
CA ARG A 284 3.54 -22.54 -15.07
C ARG A 284 3.62 -22.88 -13.59
N THR A 285 2.54 -23.43 -13.03
CA THR A 285 2.61 -24.07 -11.71
C THR A 285 3.61 -25.22 -11.73
N ILE A 286 4.27 -25.43 -10.61
CA ILE A 286 5.07 -26.62 -10.34
C ILE A 286 4.36 -27.50 -9.32
N THR A 287 4.54 -28.81 -9.42
CA THR A 287 4.04 -29.76 -8.43
C THR A 287 5.13 -30.03 -7.41
N ASP A 288 4.81 -29.92 -6.12
CA ASP A 288 5.76 -30.19 -5.03
C ASP A 288 5.48 -31.56 -4.38
N PRO A 289 6.31 -32.59 -4.63
CA PRO A 289 6.16 -33.89 -3.99
C PRO A 289 6.26 -33.84 -2.46
N ALA A 290 6.95 -32.84 -1.90
CA ALA A 290 7.10 -32.71 -0.45
C ALA A 290 5.83 -32.21 0.25
N ARG A 291 4.87 -31.66 -0.50
CA ARG A 291 3.57 -31.20 0.02
C ARG A 291 2.45 -31.77 -0.82
N GLU A 292 2.28 -33.10 -0.72
CA GLU A 292 1.15 -33.85 -1.29
C GLU A 292 0.96 -33.66 -2.81
N HIS A 293 2.03 -33.40 -3.56
CA HIS A 293 1.95 -33.10 -4.98
C HIS A 293 0.99 -31.93 -5.31
N ARG A 294 0.85 -30.95 -4.41
CA ARG A 294 0.07 -29.74 -4.67
C ARG A 294 0.80 -28.82 -5.65
N ARG A 295 0.02 -28.10 -6.45
CA ARG A 295 0.54 -27.03 -7.32
C ARG A 295 0.96 -25.83 -6.50
N CYS A 296 2.10 -25.27 -6.85
CA CYS A 296 2.68 -24.08 -6.23
C CYS A 296 3.56 -23.31 -7.23
N TRP A 297 4.22 -22.26 -6.75
CA TRP A 297 5.12 -21.44 -7.55
C TRP A 297 6.48 -21.27 -6.90
N GLY A 298 7.51 -21.13 -7.74
CA GLY A 298 8.82 -20.65 -7.33
C GLY A 298 9.17 -19.32 -8.02
N PRO A 299 10.43 -18.86 -7.93
CA PRO A 299 10.86 -17.59 -8.53
C PRO A 299 10.79 -17.58 -10.07
N ALA A 300 10.99 -18.72 -10.72
CA ALA A 300 11.01 -18.83 -12.18
C ALA A 300 9.75 -19.55 -12.71
N LEU A 301 9.01 -18.89 -13.59
CA LEU A 301 7.91 -19.47 -14.38
C LEU A 301 8.41 -20.16 -15.64
N ARG A 302 9.50 -19.63 -16.22
CA ARG A 302 10.15 -20.18 -17.41
C ARG A 302 11.60 -20.41 -17.07
N GLY A 303 12.06 -21.64 -17.23
CA GLY A 303 13.45 -22.03 -17.03
C GLY A 303 13.84 -23.10 -18.05
N PRO A 304 15.14 -23.24 -18.38
CA PRO A 304 15.59 -24.38 -19.17
C PRO A 304 15.20 -25.67 -18.43
N ALA A 305 14.63 -26.64 -19.16
CA ALA A 305 14.08 -27.89 -18.61
C ALA A 305 15.06 -28.65 -17.69
N ALA A 306 16.35 -28.37 -17.79
CA ALA A 306 17.41 -28.94 -16.97
C ALA A 306 17.43 -28.46 -15.51
N HIS A 307 16.77 -27.36 -15.15
CA HIS A 307 16.74 -26.84 -13.78
C HIS A 307 15.31 -26.74 -13.28
N THR A 308 14.94 -27.65 -12.37
CA THR A 308 13.65 -27.60 -11.71
C THR A 308 13.56 -26.37 -10.82
N THR A 309 12.55 -25.53 -11.04
CA THR A 309 12.26 -24.40 -10.16
C THR A 309 11.91 -24.93 -8.77
N ARG A 310 12.57 -24.42 -7.73
CA ARG A 310 12.24 -24.76 -6.34
C ARG A 310 10.95 -24.07 -5.89
N PRO A 311 10.00 -24.77 -5.23
CA PRO A 311 8.85 -24.17 -4.56
C PRO A 311 9.24 -23.04 -3.62
N SER A 312 8.43 -21.98 -3.59
CA SER A 312 8.68 -20.80 -2.76
C SER A 312 7.39 -20.24 -2.16
N PRO A 313 7.31 -20.10 -0.83
CA PRO A 313 6.16 -19.52 -0.14
C PRO A 313 5.84 -18.09 -0.58
N ALA A 314 6.84 -17.22 -0.71
CA ALA A 314 6.64 -15.85 -1.17
C ALA A 314 6.00 -15.78 -2.56
N HIS A 315 6.49 -16.59 -3.50
CA HIS A 315 5.98 -16.60 -4.88
C HIS A 315 4.62 -17.26 -4.97
N THR A 316 4.38 -18.34 -4.22
CA THR A 316 3.07 -18.99 -4.13
C THR A 316 2.03 -18.05 -3.54
N ALA A 317 2.34 -17.37 -2.43
CA ALA A 317 1.47 -16.36 -1.84
C ALA A 317 1.19 -15.19 -2.80
N GLN A 318 2.20 -14.70 -3.52
CA GLN A 318 2.02 -13.65 -4.54
C GLN A 318 1.10 -14.09 -5.69
N ALA A 319 1.23 -15.34 -6.14
CA ALA A 319 0.39 -15.93 -7.18
C ALA A 319 -1.05 -16.11 -6.70
N VAL A 320 -1.26 -16.68 -5.51
CA VAL A 320 -2.59 -16.82 -4.88
C VAL A 320 -3.29 -15.47 -4.80
N VAL A 321 -2.63 -14.43 -4.26
CA VAL A 321 -3.20 -13.07 -4.15
C VAL A 321 -3.53 -12.47 -5.52
N ALA A 322 -2.70 -12.74 -6.54
CA ALA A 322 -2.94 -12.22 -7.89
C ALA A 322 -4.10 -12.95 -8.59
N LEU A 323 -4.18 -14.28 -8.45
CA LEU A 323 -5.26 -15.10 -9.01
C LEU A 323 -6.59 -14.86 -8.32
N ASP A 324 -6.61 -14.73 -6.99
CA ASP A 324 -7.81 -14.36 -6.22
C ASP A 324 -8.39 -13.02 -6.70
N ARG A 325 -7.52 -12.01 -6.90
CA ARG A 325 -7.96 -10.73 -7.43
C ARG A 325 -8.39 -10.81 -8.89
N ALA A 326 -7.75 -11.65 -9.71
CA ALA A 326 -8.15 -11.87 -11.10
C ALA A 326 -9.53 -12.53 -11.18
N ALA A 327 -9.81 -13.50 -10.32
CA ALA A 327 -11.10 -14.18 -10.21
C ALA A 327 -12.25 -13.19 -9.92
N GLN A 328 -12.01 -12.22 -9.04
CA GLN A 328 -13.00 -11.18 -8.71
C GLN A 328 -13.30 -10.22 -9.88
N VAL A 329 -12.38 -10.07 -10.85
CA VAL A 329 -12.52 -9.11 -11.97
C VAL A 329 -12.98 -9.80 -13.25
N LEU A 330 -12.41 -10.97 -13.58
CA LEU A 330 -12.68 -11.70 -14.82
C LEU A 330 -13.69 -12.84 -14.63
N GLY A 331 -14.05 -13.19 -13.40
CA GLY A 331 -14.53 -14.53 -13.09
C GLY A 331 -13.39 -15.56 -13.10
N GLU A 332 -13.73 -16.81 -12.84
CA GLU A 332 -12.74 -17.88 -12.69
C GLU A 332 -13.23 -19.17 -13.36
N ASP A 333 -12.38 -19.77 -14.20
CA ASP A 333 -12.60 -21.13 -14.73
C ASP A 333 -12.10 -22.21 -13.75
N GLY A 334 -12.47 -23.47 -14.00
CA GLY A 334 -12.13 -24.58 -13.11
C GLY A 334 -10.63 -24.83 -12.94
N ASN A 335 -9.81 -24.60 -13.98
CA ASN A 335 -8.37 -24.83 -13.88
C ASN A 335 -7.68 -23.73 -13.07
N THR A 336 -8.04 -22.47 -13.33
CA THR A 336 -7.58 -21.31 -12.56
C THR A 336 -7.93 -21.47 -11.09
N ARG A 337 -9.19 -21.85 -10.80
CA ARG A 337 -9.66 -22.12 -9.45
C ARG A 337 -8.82 -23.19 -8.77
N ALA A 338 -8.70 -24.35 -9.40
CA ALA A 338 -7.97 -25.46 -8.84
C ALA A 338 -6.49 -25.08 -8.59
N ALA A 339 -5.86 -24.28 -9.45
CA ALA A 339 -4.47 -23.84 -9.27
C ALA A 339 -4.32 -22.93 -8.06
N ARG A 340 -5.23 -21.96 -7.91
CA ARG A 340 -5.27 -21.05 -6.76
C ARG A 340 -5.51 -21.81 -5.46
N GLU A 341 -6.49 -22.71 -5.44
CA GLU A 341 -6.81 -23.50 -4.25
C GLU A 341 -5.68 -24.48 -3.89
N ASP A 342 -5.04 -25.13 -4.86
CA ASP A 342 -3.85 -25.96 -4.61
C ASP A 342 -2.70 -25.13 -4.02
N GLY A 343 -2.51 -23.90 -4.50
CA GLY A 343 -1.54 -22.96 -3.93
C GLY A 343 -1.82 -22.65 -2.46
N ILE A 344 -3.08 -22.44 -2.10
CA ILE A 344 -3.50 -22.24 -0.70
C ILE A 344 -3.23 -23.50 0.13
N ARG A 345 -3.65 -24.67 -0.35
CA ARG A 345 -3.42 -25.96 0.33
C ARG A 345 -1.92 -26.20 0.55
N TRP A 346 -1.10 -25.87 -0.44
CA TRP A 346 0.36 -25.97 -0.36
C TRP A 346 0.95 -25.06 0.72
N LEU A 347 0.44 -23.83 0.86
CA LEU A 347 0.87 -22.89 1.92
C LEU A 347 0.47 -23.42 3.30
N LEU A 348 -0.75 -23.95 3.44
CA LEU A 348 -1.25 -24.52 4.69
C LEU A 348 -0.54 -25.82 5.07
N SER A 349 0.00 -26.58 4.11
CA SER A 349 0.76 -27.81 4.35
C SER A 349 2.21 -27.55 4.76
N CYS A 350 2.48 -26.40 5.40
CA CYS A 350 3.75 -26.14 6.05
C CYS A 350 4.04 -27.24 7.09
N PRO A 351 5.17 -27.97 7.02
CA PRO A 351 5.41 -29.15 7.85
C PRO A 351 5.81 -28.84 9.29
N MET A 352 5.95 -27.56 9.66
CA MET A 352 6.42 -27.15 10.98
C MET A 352 5.24 -27.02 11.95
N PRO A 353 5.35 -27.52 13.19
CA PRO A 353 4.29 -27.41 14.20
C PRO A 353 4.10 -25.97 14.73
N GLY A 354 5.07 -25.09 14.50
CA GLY A 354 4.98 -23.64 14.76
C GLY A 354 5.84 -22.89 13.74
N HIS A 355 5.51 -21.63 13.46
CA HIS A 355 6.05 -20.92 12.31
C HIS A 355 6.94 -19.72 12.65
N GLU A 356 7.14 -19.38 13.92
CA GLU A 356 7.98 -18.24 14.34
C GLU A 356 9.37 -18.21 13.69
N THR A 357 10.00 -19.38 13.54
CA THR A 357 11.32 -19.58 12.90
C THR A 357 11.24 -20.36 11.58
N CYS A 358 10.02 -20.59 11.08
CA CYS A 358 9.81 -21.43 9.90
C CYS A 358 10.43 -20.79 8.65
N ALA A 359 11.04 -21.65 7.82
CA ALA A 359 11.57 -21.26 6.53
C ALA A 359 10.53 -20.59 5.63
N ASP A 360 9.25 -20.91 5.81
CA ASP A 360 8.17 -20.38 5.00
C ASP A 360 7.81 -18.94 5.30
N LEU A 361 8.17 -18.42 6.47
CA LEU A 361 7.96 -17.02 6.82
C LEU A 361 9.23 -16.18 6.69
N ARG A 362 10.40 -16.80 6.43
CA ARG A 362 11.65 -16.08 6.23
C ARG A 362 11.59 -15.24 4.95
N ASN A 363 12.08 -14.02 5.06
CA ASN A 363 12.27 -13.13 3.94
C ASN A 363 13.18 -13.77 2.88
N THR A 364 12.87 -13.52 1.62
CA THR A 364 13.64 -14.07 0.49
C THR A 364 14.02 -12.95 -0.48
N GLN A 365 14.99 -13.22 -1.35
CA GLN A 365 15.40 -12.28 -2.38
C GLN A 365 15.69 -13.01 -3.70
N GLU A 366 15.56 -12.30 -4.80
CA GLU A 366 15.90 -12.79 -6.13
C GLU A 366 16.45 -11.67 -7.01
N GLU A 367 17.01 -12.04 -8.15
CA GLU A 367 17.54 -11.12 -9.14
C GLU A 367 16.79 -11.26 -10.47
N VAL A 368 16.35 -10.13 -11.01
CA VAL A 368 15.87 -10.03 -12.39
C VAL A 368 16.98 -9.40 -13.22
N ARG A 369 17.65 -10.25 -14.00
CA ARG A 369 18.74 -9.85 -14.90
C ARG A 369 18.20 -9.59 -16.29
N ARG A 370 18.62 -8.49 -16.90
CA ARG A 370 18.27 -8.10 -18.27
C ARG A 370 19.52 -7.63 -19.00
N PRO A 371 19.63 -7.85 -20.32
CA PRO A 371 20.65 -7.18 -21.12
C PRO A 371 20.52 -5.66 -20.99
N HIS A 372 21.65 -4.96 -20.88
CA HIS A 372 21.64 -3.50 -20.88
C HIS A 372 21.27 -2.99 -22.29
N PRO A 373 20.37 -2.01 -22.42
CA PRO A 373 19.77 -1.62 -23.69
C PRO A 373 20.76 -1.05 -24.71
N GLN A 374 21.88 -0.50 -24.24
CA GLN A 374 22.91 0.12 -25.10
C GLN A 374 24.20 -0.71 -25.16
N ASP A 375 24.34 -1.74 -24.31
CA ASP A 375 25.56 -2.53 -24.22
C ASP A 375 25.20 -3.98 -23.92
N SER A 376 25.15 -4.82 -24.95
CA SER A 376 24.75 -6.24 -24.82
C SER A 376 25.67 -7.06 -23.92
N TRP A 377 26.88 -6.57 -23.63
CA TRP A 377 27.84 -7.24 -22.74
C TRP A 377 27.58 -6.90 -21.25
N ARG A 378 26.79 -5.85 -20.97
CA ARG A 378 26.38 -5.48 -19.61
C ARG A 378 25.01 -6.06 -19.29
N GLN A 379 24.83 -6.36 -18.01
CA GLN A 379 23.55 -6.80 -17.47
C GLN A 379 23.04 -5.73 -16.49
N GLU A 380 21.78 -5.35 -16.65
CA GLU A 380 21.03 -4.66 -15.62
C GLU A 380 20.49 -5.69 -14.63
N VAL A 381 20.71 -5.45 -13.34
CA VAL A 381 20.25 -6.32 -12.26
C VAL A 381 19.27 -5.57 -11.38
N LEU A 382 18.04 -6.08 -11.30
CA LEU A 382 17.07 -5.67 -10.29
C LEU A 382 17.11 -6.67 -9.14
N PHE A 383 17.53 -6.22 -7.98
CA PHE A 383 17.42 -6.98 -6.73
C PHE A 383 16.01 -6.82 -6.18
N VAL A 384 15.27 -7.92 -6.12
CA VAL A 384 13.93 -7.98 -5.57
C VAL A 384 13.99 -8.66 -4.22
N ARG A 385 13.38 -8.04 -3.22
CA ARG A 385 13.27 -8.57 -1.86
C ARG A 385 11.80 -8.79 -1.54
N HIS A 386 11.52 -9.91 -0.89
CA HIS A 386 10.18 -10.37 -0.57
C HIS A 386 10.00 -10.39 0.93
N PHE A 387 9.10 -9.55 1.43
CA PHE A 387 8.62 -9.60 2.80
C PHE A 387 7.62 -10.76 2.93
N THR A 388 8.16 -11.97 3.06
CA THR A 388 7.40 -13.22 2.91
C THR A 388 6.22 -13.27 3.88
N ALA A 389 6.43 -12.91 5.14
CA ALA A 389 5.37 -12.89 6.15
C ALA A 389 4.18 -12.00 5.73
N ALA A 390 4.43 -10.80 5.17
CA ALA A 390 3.37 -9.93 4.70
C ALA A 390 2.59 -10.51 3.50
N TRP A 391 3.28 -11.21 2.58
CA TRP A 391 2.61 -11.92 1.50
C TRP A 391 1.78 -13.11 2.00
N MET A 392 2.29 -13.85 2.98
CA MET A 392 1.57 -14.96 3.62
C MET A 392 0.28 -14.47 4.29
N VAL A 393 0.33 -13.40 5.09
CA VAL A 393 -0.87 -12.79 5.68
C VAL A 393 -1.90 -12.47 4.59
N ARG A 394 -1.47 -11.81 3.50
CA ARG A 394 -2.38 -11.43 2.42
C ARG A 394 -2.99 -12.62 1.68
N ALA A 395 -2.24 -13.71 1.50
CA ALA A 395 -2.74 -14.93 0.87
C ALA A 395 -3.73 -15.67 1.78
N LEU A 396 -3.40 -15.79 3.08
CA LEU A 396 -4.24 -16.47 4.07
C LEU A 396 -5.53 -15.72 4.38
N LEU A 397 -5.56 -14.40 4.18
CA LEU A 397 -6.74 -13.56 4.33
C LEU A 397 -7.58 -13.44 3.04
N THR A 398 -7.26 -14.19 1.98
CA THR A 398 -8.17 -14.31 0.84
C THR A 398 -9.42 -15.08 1.25
N PRO A 399 -10.62 -14.78 0.71
CA PRO A 399 -11.84 -15.50 1.06
C PRO A 399 -11.71 -17.02 0.87
N GLY A 400 -11.13 -17.44 -0.24
CA GLY A 400 -10.91 -18.86 -0.54
C GLY A 400 -9.95 -19.56 0.43
N ALA A 401 -9.07 -18.85 1.13
CA ALA A 401 -8.17 -19.48 2.09
C ALA A 401 -8.89 -19.92 3.37
N TRP A 402 -9.83 -19.10 3.85
CA TRP A 402 -10.69 -19.49 4.96
C TRP A 402 -11.65 -20.62 4.56
N GLU A 403 -12.31 -20.49 3.39
CA GLU A 403 -13.27 -21.50 2.91
C GLU A 403 -12.63 -22.89 2.77
N ILE A 404 -11.40 -22.97 2.28
CA ILE A 404 -10.64 -24.24 2.20
C ILE A 404 -10.27 -24.74 3.59
N ALA A 405 -9.85 -23.85 4.50
CA ALA A 405 -9.49 -24.25 5.85
C ALA A 405 -10.70 -24.83 6.60
N GLU A 406 -11.88 -24.22 6.46
CA GLU A 406 -13.13 -24.69 7.05
C GLU A 406 -13.62 -25.99 6.40
N ALA A 407 -13.60 -26.09 5.06
CA ALA A 407 -14.09 -27.28 4.36
C ALA A 407 -13.22 -28.53 4.53
N GLU A 408 -11.95 -28.37 4.93
CA GLU A 408 -10.97 -29.45 5.06
C GLU A 408 -10.49 -29.68 6.50
N ASP A 409 -11.19 -29.14 7.51
CA ASP A 409 -10.85 -29.25 8.93
C ASP A 409 -9.41 -28.78 9.26
N ARG A 410 -8.97 -27.67 8.65
CA ARG A 410 -7.62 -27.08 8.78
C ARG A 410 -7.62 -25.71 9.44
N GLU A 411 -8.68 -25.32 10.13
CA GLU A 411 -8.82 -23.98 10.71
C GLU A 411 -7.76 -23.69 11.77
N GLU A 412 -7.34 -24.68 12.56
CA GLU A 412 -6.26 -24.51 13.54
C GLU A 412 -4.92 -24.24 12.84
N ALA A 413 -4.59 -24.98 11.78
CA ALA A 413 -3.39 -24.75 10.98
C ALA A 413 -3.40 -23.36 10.34
N TRP A 414 -4.55 -22.96 9.80
CA TRP A 414 -4.74 -21.61 9.23
C TRP A 414 -4.56 -20.51 10.28
N ARG A 415 -5.21 -20.62 11.46
CA ARG A 415 -5.11 -19.64 12.55
C ARG A 415 -3.67 -19.51 13.05
N THR A 416 -2.99 -20.63 13.24
CA THR A 416 -1.60 -20.68 13.73
C THR A 416 -0.65 -20.02 12.74
N LEU A 417 -0.72 -20.41 11.46
CA LEU A 417 0.13 -19.84 10.42
C LEU A 417 -0.14 -18.34 10.20
N LEU A 418 -1.41 -17.91 10.25
CA LEU A 418 -1.77 -16.50 10.14
C LEU A 418 -1.21 -15.70 11.33
N ALA A 419 -1.39 -16.18 12.56
CA ALA A 419 -0.90 -15.51 13.76
C ALA A 419 0.62 -15.33 13.72
N ASP A 420 1.36 -16.37 13.34
CA ASP A 420 2.82 -16.31 13.22
C ASP A 420 3.30 -15.42 12.07
N ALA A 421 2.57 -15.40 10.95
CA ALA A 421 2.85 -14.48 9.85
C ALA A 421 2.61 -13.01 10.27
N VAL A 422 1.52 -12.72 10.99
CA VAL A 422 1.25 -11.38 11.55
C VAL A 422 2.33 -10.98 12.55
N ALA A 423 2.73 -11.89 13.45
CA ALA A 423 3.83 -11.66 14.37
C ALA A 423 5.15 -11.40 13.62
N GLY A 424 5.42 -12.15 12.55
CA GLY A 424 6.57 -11.93 11.66
C GLY A 424 6.56 -10.57 10.96
N VAL A 425 5.38 -10.04 10.64
CA VAL A 425 5.23 -8.68 10.11
C VAL A 425 5.51 -7.64 11.19
N LEU A 426 4.95 -7.79 12.38
CA LEU A 426 5.12 -6.85 13.49
C LEU A 426 6.57 -6.78 14.00
N ARG A 427 7.30 -7.92 14.02
CA ARG A 427 8.70 -7.97 14.49
C ARG A 427 9.67 -7.07 13.72
N GLN A 428 9.38 -6.80 12.46
CA GLN A 428 10.25 -6.01 11.57
C GLN A 428 9.85 -4.52 11.53
N GLN A 429 8.93 -4.10 12.38
CA GLN A 429 8.39 -2.75 12.43
C GLN A 429 9.03 -1.95 13.56
N ASP A 430 9.50 -0.75 13.25
CA ASP A 430 9.94 0.26 14.22
C ASP A 430 9.38 1.65 13.85
N GLU A 431 8.80 2.36 14.82
CA GLU A 431 8.16 3.68 14.65
C GLU A 431 7.27 3.88 13.38
N GLY A 432 6.41 2.93 13.06
CA GLY A 432 5.55 2.94 11.88
C GLY A 432 6.23 2.59 10.55
N ILE A 433 7.52 2.26 10.54
CA ILE A 433 8.29 1.90 9.34
C ILE A 433 8.81 0.48 9.48
N TRP A 434 8.94 -0.23 8.35
CA TRP A 434 9.50 -1.58 8.34
C TRP A 434 10.95 -1.56 7.90
N ASN A 435 11.73 -2.36 8.62
CA ASN A 435 13.15 -2.49 8.41
C ASN A 435 13.49 -3.82 7.75
N TRP A 436 14.32 -3.79 6.71
CA TRP A 436 14.87 -5.01 6.15
C TRP A 436 16.16 -5.38 6.89
N ASP A 437 16.22 -6.60 7.41
CA ASP A 437 17.42 -7.12 8.07
C ASP A 437 18.64 -7.06 7.12
N GLY A 438 19.60 -6.18 7.40
CA GLY A 438 20.83 -6.00 6.61
C GLY A 438 21.35 -4.56 6.54
N HIS A 439 22.53 -4.35 5.97
CA HIS A 439 23.26 -3.07 6.03
C HIS A 439 22.96 -2.08 4.88
N ASP A 440 22.33 -2.51 3.78
CA ASP A 440 22.32 -1.70 2.53
C ASP A 440 21.01 -0.97 2.20
N LEU A 441 19.88 -1.35 2.82
CA LEU A 441 18.53 -0.85 2.51
C LEU A 441 17.67 -1.02 3.77
N GLY A 442 18.00 -0.26 4.80
CA GLY A 442 17.45 -0.40 6.14
C GLY A 442 15.95 -0.12 6.17
N ARG A 443 15.45 0.92 5.49
CA ARG A 443 14.04 1.39 5.62
C ARG A 443 13.31 1.50 4.26
N PRO A 444 13.08 0.38 3.56
CA PRO A 444 12.47 0.42 2.23
C PRO A 444 10.97 0.75 2.26
N LEU A 445 10.53 1.67 1.39
CA LEU A 445 9.11 2.06 1.27
C LEU A 445 8.21 0.88 0.89
N TRP A 446 8.72 -0.01 0.03
CA TRP A 446 7.98 -1.18 -0.43
C TRP A 446 7.59 -2.12 0.72
N MET A 447 8.48 -2.25 1.71
CA MET A 447 8.27 -3.13 2.85
C MET A 447 7.29 -2.51 3.84
N THR A 448 7.40 -1.20 4.05
CA THR A 448 6.43 -0.43 4.85
C THR A 448 5.03 -0.54 4.27
N TYR A 449 4.88 -0.41 2.94
CA TYR A 449 3.60 -0.64 2.27
C TYR A 449 3.08 -2.06 2.47
N GLN A 450 3.92 -3.08 2.26
CA GLN A 450 3.51 -4.47 2.41
C GLN A 450 3.10 -4.80 3.85
N GLY A 451 3.86 -4.35 4.84
CA GLY A 451 3.57 -4.54 6.26
C GLY A 451 2.28 -3.84 6.69
N LEU A 452 2.13 -2.55 6.40
CA LEU A 452 0.92 -1.81 6.75
C LEU A 452 -0.33 -2.39 6.06
N SER A 453 -0.23 -2.74 4.77
CA SER A 453 -1.35 -3.33 4.02
C SER A 453 -1.76 -4.70 4.58
N ALA A 454 -0.79 -5.54 4.96
CA ALA A 454 -1.06 -6.83 5.58
C ALA A 454 -1.75 -6.68 6.95
N LEU A 455 -1.24 -5.79 7.81
CA LEU A 455 -1.82 -5.56 9.14
C LEU A 455 -3.20 -4.89 9.07
N ARG A 456 -3.43 -4.02 8.08
CA ARG A 456 -4.76 -3.45 7.85
C ARG A 456 -5.75 -4.54 7.45
N ALA A 457 -5.38 -5.42 6.51
CA ALA A 457 -6.22 -6.54 6.11
C ALA A 457 -6.54 -7.45 7.30
N HIS A 458 -5.54 -7.76 8.12
CA HIS A 458 -5.73 -8.54 9.34
C HIS A 458 -6.67 -7.85 10.34
N ALA A 459 -6.48 -6.55 10.60
CA ALA A 459 -7.35 -5.78 11.48
C ALA A 459 -8.80 -5.81 10.98
N VAL A 460 -9.03 -5.57 9.69
CA VAL A 460 -10.38 -5.63 9.10
C VAL A 460 -11.00 -7.01 9.25
N TRP A 461 -10.21 -8.08 9.05
CA TRP A 461 -10.68 -9.45 9.21
C TRP A 461 -11.10 -9.74 10.66
N MET A 462 -10.30 -9.32 11.64
CA MET A 462 -10.60 -9.50 13.08
C MET A 462 -11.85 -8.75 13.57
N TYR A 463 -12.33 -7.75 12.83
CA TYR A 463 -13.51 -6.95 13.19
C TYR A 463 -14.76 -7.32 12.37
N GLN A 464 -14.78 -8.49 11.68
CA GLN A 464 -15.98 -8.96 10.99
C GLN A 464 -16.98 -9.54 12.02
N PRO A 465 -18.19 -8.95 12.18
CA PRO A 465 -19.12 -9.32 13.26
C PRO A 465 -19.79 -10.69 13.10
N ASP A 466 -19.69 -11.32 11.92
CA ASP A 466 -20.37 -12.57 11.58
C ASP A 466 -19.40 -13.72 11.22
N ARG A 467 -18.13 -13.63 11.66
CA ARG A 467 -17.10 -14.66 11.43
C ARG A 467 -16.24 -14.92 12.65
#